data_AF-A0A965IJW3-F1
#
_entry.id   AF-A0A965IJW3-F1
#
_cell.length_a   1.000
_cell.length_b   1.000
_cell.length_c   1.000
_cell.angle_alpha   90.00
_cell.angle_beta   90.00
_cell.angle_gamma   90.00
#
_symmetry.space_group_name_H-M   'P 1'
#
loop_
_entity.id
_entity.type
_entity.pdbx_description
1 polymer ?
#
loop_
_entity_poly.entity_id
_entity_poly.type
_entity_poly.pdbx_seq_one_letter_code
_entity_poly.pdbx_strand_id
1 'polypeptide(L)'
;VAADIFPGDMLYKNFGLTRHRRVVFYDYDEIQYLTECVFRRIPPPRTPEDELSNEPWYSVGPNDVFPEEFERFLLGQPRMRKAFMKYHADLLDVEYWSSQQARIRQGILDDMFPYPEHKRFDHRYGQRGA
;
A
#
# COMPACT_ATOMS: atom_id res chain seq x y z
N VAL A 1 -2.67 4.50 4.73
CA VAL A 1 -3.36 5.12 3.58
C VAL A 1 -4.67 5.78 3.98
N ALA A 2 -5.41 5.24 4.95
CA ALA A 2 -6.64 5.82 5.49
C ALA A 2 -6.57 7.29 5.97
N ALA A 3 -5.38 7.82 6.20
CA ALA A 3 -5.15 9.22 6.56
C ALA A 3 -4.96 10.13 5.32
N ASP A 4 -5.36 9.68 4.12
CA ASP A 4 -5.15 10.36 2.84
C ASP A 4 -3.68 10.65 2.47
N ILE A 5 -2.73 9.88 3.01
CA ILE A 5 -1.31 10.02 2.68
C ILE A 5 -0.83 8.80 1.90
N PHE A 6 -0.26 9.07 0.72
CA PHE A 6 0.56 8.16 -0.06
C PHE A 6 2.04 8.47 0.19
N PRO A 7 2.86 7.46 0.57
CA PRO A 7 4.26 7.68 0.94
C PRO A 7 5.21 7.95 -0.25
N GLY A 8 4.79 7.73 -1.50
CA GLY A 8 5.72 7.75 -2.64
C GLY A 8 6.64 6.54 -2.62
N ASP A 9 7.93 6.74 -2.34
CA ASP A 9 8.91 5.67 -2.18
C ASP A 9 8.64 4.79 -0.95
N MET A 10 8.08 3.61 -1.21
CA MET A 10 7.79 2.58 -0.20
C MET A 10 8.97 1.66 0.13
N LEU A 11 10.19 1.97 -0.30
CA LEU A 11 11.36 1.17 0.03
C LEU A 11 11.64 1.14 1.55
N TYR A 12 12.12 -0.01 2.04
CA TYR A 12 12.39 -0.22 3.47
C TYR A 12 13.36 0.80 4.09
N LYS A 13 14.24 1.39 3.27
CA LYS A 13 15.17 2.47 3.66
C LYS A 13 14.47 3.77 4.07
N ASN A 14 13.16 3.89 3.89
CA ASN A 14 12.37 5.07 4.29
C ASN A 14 11.51 4.80 5.54
N PHE A 15 11.65 3.60 6.12
CA PHE A 15 10.94 3.14 7.30
C PHE A 15 11.89 2.81 8.45
N GLY A 16 11.62 3.38 9.61
CA GLY A 16 12.35 3.16 10.85
C GLY A 16 11.60 2.23 11.80
N LEU A 17 12.35 1.58 12.69
CA LEU A 17 11.81 0.79 13.79
C LEU A 17 11.99 1.52 15.11
N THR A 18 10.91 1.66 15.86
CA THR A 18 10.97 2.16 17.24
C THR A 18 11.47 1.08 18.20
N ARG A 19 11.83 1.47 19.43
CA ARG A 19 12.17 0.53 20.52
C ARG A 19 11.09 -0.51 20.78
N HIS A 20 9.82 -0.17 20.53
CA HIS A 20 8.68 -1.07 20.69
C HIS A 20 8.35 -1.85 19.40
N ARG A 21 9.29 -1.93 18.45
CA ARG A 21 9.15 -2.65 17.17
C ARG A 21 7.97 -2.17 16.32
N ARG A 22 7.60 -0.90 16.44
CA ARG A 22 6.65 -0.26 15.52
C ARG A 22 7.40 0.31 14.33
N VAL A 23 6.81 0.16 13.14
CA VAL A 23 7.27 0.74 11.89
C VAL A 23 6.79 2.18 11.79
N VAL A 24 7.68 3.10 11.43
CA VAL A 24 7.40 4.53 11.25
C VAL A 24 8.03 4.98 9.94
N PHE A 25 7.25 5.62 9.09
CA PHE A 25 7.74 6.27 7.87
C PHE A 25 8.37 7.62 8.22
N TYR A 26 9.50 7.98 7.60
CA TYR A 26 10.22 9.21 7.94
C TYR A 26 10.72 10.05 6.77
N ASP A 27 10.75 9.51 5.56
CA ASP A 27 11.17 10.26 4.37
C ASP A 27 9.96 10.98 3.79
N TYR A 28 9.93 12.31 3.81
CA TYR A 28 8.74 13.07 3.45
C TYR A 28 8.85 13.82 2.12
N ASP A 29 9.93 13.61 1.37
CA ASP A 29 10.18 14.38 0.15
C ASP A 29 9.27 13.94 -1.01
N GLU A 30 8.77 12.70 -0.98
CA GLU A 30 7.92 12.11 -2.04
C GLU A 30 6.46 11.88 -1.61
N ILE A 31 6.01 12.45 -0.48
CA ILE A 31 4.63 12.25 -0.04
C ILE A 31 3.63 12.98 -0.95
N GLN A 32 2.50 12.33 -1.16
CA GLN A 32 1.38 12.91 -1.90
C GLN A 32 0.05 12.56 -1.22
N TYR A 33 -0.99 13.35 -1.46
CA TYR A 33 -2.33 12.95 -1.06
C TYR A 33 -2.78 11.72 -1.84
N LEU A 34 -3.36 10.76 -1.13
CA LEU A 34 -3.84 9.53 -1.77
C LEU A 34 -4.87 9.85 -2.86
N THR A 35 -5.71 10.87 -2.63
CA THR A 35 -6.73 11.34 -3.56
C THR A 35 -6.21 11.97 -4.85
N GLU A 36 -4.94 12.41 -4.88
CA GLU A 36 -4.27 12.99 -6.05
C GLU A 36 -3.55 11.94 -6.91
N CYS A 37 -3.21 10.78 -6.33
CA CYS A 37 -2.60 9.67 -7.05
C CYS A 37 -3.60 9.02 -8.03
N VAL A 38 -3.09 8.55 -9.17
CA VAL A 38 -3.87 7.85 -10.19
C VAL A 38 -3.41 6.39 -10.23
N PHE A 39 -4.12 5.53 -9.51
CA PHE A 39 -3.80 4.10 -9.48
C PHE A 39 -4.28 3.41 -10.76
N ARG A 40 -3.35 2.77 -11.47
CA ARG A 40 -3.61 2.13 -12.77
C ARG A 40 -2.99 0.74 -12.80
N ARG A 41 -3.61 -0.15 -13.57
CA ARG A 41 -3.01 -1.44 -13.90
C ARG A 41 -2.03 -1.26 -15.05
N ILE A 42 -0.92 -1.99 -15.00
CA ILE A 42 0.00 -2.09 -16.13
C ILE A 42 -0.75 -2.76 -17.30
N PRO A 43 -0.88 -2.10 -18.46
CA PRO A 43 -1.55 -2.69 -19.61
C PRO A 43 -0.82 -3.95 -20.11
N PRO A 44 -1.55 -4.99 -20.57
CA PRO A 44 -0.91 -6.19 -21.11
C PRO A 44 -0.15 -5.86 -22.41
N PRO A 45 1.01 -6.49 -22.64
CA PRO A 45 1.82 -6.25 -23.84
C PRO A 45 1.00 -6.54 -25.11
N ARG A 46 1.15 -5.71 -26.14
CA ARG A 46 0.40 -5.87 -27.40
C ARG A 46 1.11 -6.79 -28.38
N THR A 47 2.43 -6.81 -28.34
CA THR A 47 3.29 -7.66 -29.17
C THR A 47 4.42 -8.26 -28.34
N PRO A 48 5.08 -9.34 -28.81
CA PRO A 48 6.22 -9.92 -28.11
C PRO A 48 7.40 -8.95 -27.92
N GLU A 49 7.56 -7.99 -28.83
CA GLU A 49 8.60 -6.96 -28.73
C GLU A 49 8.34 -6.00 -27.56
N ASP A 50 7.06 -5.71 -27.25
CA ASP A 50 6.68 -4.88 -26.11
C ASP A 50 7.10 -5.54 -24.77
N GLU A 51 7.16 -6.89 -24.69
CA GLU A 51 7.62 -7.62 -23.48
C GLU A 51 9.12 -7.50 -23.24
N LEU A 52 9.89 -7.33 -24.32
CA LEU A 52 11.36 -7.22 -24.29
C LEU A 52 11.82 -5.76 -24.26
N SER A 53 10.91 -4.80 -24.37
CA SER A 53 11.22 -3.38 -24.36
C SER A 53 11.68 -2.93 -22.97
N ASN A 54 12.73 -2.10 -22.93
CA ASN A 54 13.17 -1.43 -21.72
C ASN A 54 12.34 -0.17 -21.40
N GLU A 55 11.57 0.33 -22.37
CA GLU A 55 10.72 1.50 -22.22
C GLU A 55 9.24 1.09 -22.24
N PRO A 56 8.40 1.65 -21.35
CA PRO A 56 6.95 1.44 -21.40
C PRO A 56 6.38 1.95 -22.72
N TRP A 57 5.60 1.13 -23.41
CA TRP A 57 4.89 1.54 -24.62
C TRP A 57 3.61 2.34 -24.33
N TYR A 58 3.20 2.41 -23.06
CA TYR A 58 2.05 3.17 -22.58
C TYR A 58 2.50 4.48 -21.92
N SER A 59 1.65 5.50 -21.98
CA SER A 59 1.92 6.79 -21.33
C SER A 59 1.79 6.69 -19.81
N VAL A 60 2.79 7.21 -19.11
CA VAL A 60 2.83 7.34 -17.65
C VAL A 60 2.77 8.82 -17.28
N GLY A 61 1.74 9.21 -16.53
CA GLY A 61 1.60 10.55 -15.96
C GLY A 61 2.43 10.72 -14.68
N PRO A 62 2.65 11.97 -14.22
CA PRO A 62 3.45 12.24 -13.02
C PRO A 62 2.86 11.69 -11.72
N ASN A 63 1.53 11.51 -11.67
CA ASN A 63 0.81 10.98 -10.51
C ASN A 63 0.37 9.52 -10.71
N ASP A 64 0.74 8.89 -11.83
CA ASP A 64 0.36 7.50 -12.10
C ASP A 64 1.14 6.57 -11.18
N VAL A 65 0.42 5.68 -10.51
CA VAL A 65 0.99 4.67 -9.61
C VAL A 65 0.53 3.29 -10.08
N PHE A 66 1.49 2.37 -10.22
CA PHE A 66 1.26 0.99 -10.62
C PHE A 66 1.58 0.05 -9.44
N PRO A 67 0.57 -0.35 -8.65
CA PRO A 67 0.78 -1.19 -7.47
C PRO A 67 1.48 -2.53 -7.76
N GLU A 68 1.32 -3.05 -8.97
CA GLU A 68 1.98 -4.29 -9.40
C GLU A 68 3.52 -4.16 -9.40
N GLU A 69 4.06 -2.95 -9.63
CA GLU A 69 5.51 -2.74 -9.62
C GLU A 69 6.13 -2.85 -8.23
N PHE A 70 5.34 -2.62 -7.17
CA PHE A 70 5.82 -2.76 -5.79
C PHE A 70 6.32 -4.18 -5.50
N GLU A 71 5.76 -5.18 -6.18
CA GLU A 71 6.22 -6.56 -6.08
C GLU A 71 7.71 -6.69 -6.46
N ARG A 72 8.11 -6.01 -7.53
CA ARG A 72 9.48 -6.04 -8.06
C ARG A 72 10.46 -5.35 -7.13
N PHE A 73 10.08 -4.22 -6.55
CA PHE A 73 10.97 -3.40 -5.73
C PHE A 73 11.02 -3.84 -4.25
N LEU A 74 9.89 -4.28 -3.69
CA LEU A 74 9.78 -4.63 -2.27
C LEU A 74 10.07 -6.11 -1.99
N LEU A 75 9.77 -7.01 -2.92
CA LEU A 75 9.70 -8.46 -2.64
C LEU A 75 10.84 -9.29 -3.22
N GLY A 76 12.03 -8.68 -3.40
CA GLY A 76 13.21 -9.38 -3.93
C GLY A 76 13.68 -10.56 -3.06
N GLN A 77 13.45 -10.54 -1.74
CA GLN A 77 13.82 -11.65 -0.85
C GLN A 77 12.67 -12.65 -0.67
N PRO A 78 12.88 -13.97 -0.93
CA PRO A 78 11.80 -14.96 -0.89
C PRO A 78 11.05 -15.07 0.46
N ARG A 79 11.76 -14.89 1.58
CA ARG A 79 11.16 -14.91 2.92
C ARG A 79 10.21 -13.72 3.13
N MET A 80 10.61 -12.54 2.67
CA MET A 80 9.81 -11.33 2.75
C MET A 80 8.61 -11.41 1.82
N ARG A 81 8.82 -11.84 0.57
CA ARG A 81 7.76 -12.11 -0.41
C ARG A 81 6.69 -13.03 0.17
N LYS A 82 7.08 -14.16 0.76
CA LYS A 82 6.11 -15.11 1.34
C LYS A 82 5.28 -14.49 2.46
N ALA A 83 5.89 -13.69 3.33
CA ALA A 83 5.17 -13.01 4.41
C ALA A 83 4.25 -11.93 3.86
N PHE A 84 4.72 -11.12 2.92
CA PHE A 84 3.96 -10.05 2.29
C PHE A 84 2.74 -10.61 1.55
N MET A 85 2.91 -11.60 0.68
CA MET A 85 1.80 -12.23 -0.04
C MET A 85 0.78 -12.88 0.90
N LYS A 86 1.18 -13.29 2.11
CA LYS A 86 0.27 -13.86 3.10
C LYS A 86 -0.61 -12.81 3.78
N TYR A 87 -0.07 -11.62 4.07
CA TYR A 87 -0.72 -10.63 4.93
C TYR A 87 -1.14 -9.33 4.23
N HIS A 88 -0.49 -8.99 3.11
CA HIS A 88 -0.54 -7.66 2.48
C HIS A 88 -0.56 -7.73 0.94
N ALA A 89 -1.06 -8.83 0.35
CA ALA A 89 -1.16 -8.97 -1.10
C ALA A 89 -2.11 -7.94 -1.74
N ASP A 90 -3.07 -7.43 -0.96
CA ASP A 90 -4.00 -6.36 -1.32
C ASP A 90 -3.28 -5.07 -1.76
N LEU A 91 -2.09 -4.79 -1.21
CA LEU A 91 -1.31 -3.61 -1.59
C LEU A 91 -0.79 -3.65 -3.04
N LEU A 92 -0.79 -4.81 -3.69
CA LEU A 92 -0.42 -4.96 -5.11
C LEU A 92 -1.61 -4.79 -6.06
N ASP A 93 -2.82 -4.64 -5.53
CA ASP A 93 -4.04 -4.54 -6.34
C ASP A 93 -4.55 -3.09 -6.37
N VAL A 94 -4.76 -2.57 -7.58
CA VAL A 94 -5.34 -1.25 -7.83
C VAL A 94 -6.68 -1.07 -7.12
N GLU A 95 -7.52 -2.10 -7.05
CA GLU A 95 -8.85 -1.99 -6.42
C GLU A 95 -8.78 -1.62 -4.94
N TYR A 96 -7.76 -2.13 -4.23
CA TYR A 96 -7.54 -1.76 -2.83
C TYR A 96 -7.36 -0.24 -2.72
N TRP A 97 -6.46 0.33 -3.51
CA TRP A 97 -6.15 1.75 -3.49
C TRP A 97 -7.34 2.62 -3.93
N SER A 98 -8.02 2.23 -5.01
CA SER A 98 -9.23 2.92 -5.47
C SER A 98 -10.35 2.88 -4.43
N SER A 99 -10.52 1.77 -3.70
CA SER A 99 -11.50 1.67 -2.61
C SER A 99 -11.17 2.63 -1.45
N GLN A 100 -9.89 2.76 -1.10
CA GLN A 100 -9.43 3.69 -0.07
C GLN A 100 -9.66 5.14 -0.48
N GLN A 101 -9.34 5.51 -1.73
CA GLN A 101 -9.66 6.84 -2.27
C GLN A 101 -11.17 7.13 -2.22
N ALA A 102 -12.02 6.15 -2.54
CA ALA A 102 -13.46 6.31 -2.51
C ALA A 102 -13.98 6.59 -1.08
N ARG A 103 -13.48 5.84 -0.09
CA ARG A 103 -13.81 6.06 1.33
C ARG A 103 -13.43 7.47 1.81
N ILE A 104 -12.21 7.90 1.47
CA ILE A 104 -11.72 9.23 1.84
C ILE A 104 -12.57 10.33 1.19
N ARG A 105 -12.91 10.19 -0.10
CA ARG A 105 -13.78 11.15 -0.82
C ARG A 105 -15.20 11.20 -0.25
N GLN A 106 -15.67 10.12 0.37
CA GLN A 106 -16.93 10.08 1.10
C GLN A 106 -16.85 10.72 2.50
N GLY A 107 -15.67 11.20 2.91
CA GLY A 107 -15.42 11.76 4.24
C GLY A 107 -15.35 10.70 5.33
N ILE A 108 -15.19 9.42 4.97
CA ILE A 108 -15.03 8.34 5.95
C ILE A 108 -13.61 8.39 6.49
N LEU A 109 -13.50 8.65 7.80
CA LEU A 109 -12.25 8.57 8.53
C LEU A 109 -12.18 7.21 9.22
N ASP A 110 -11.19 6.39 8.86
CA ASP A 110 -11.00 5.10 9.52
C ASP A 110 -10.44 5.26 10.94
N ASP A 111 -10.90 4.40 11.85
CA ASP A 111 -10.41 4.37 13.22
C ASP A 111 -8.96 3.89 13.28
N MET A 112 -8.09 4.71 13.87
CA MET A 112 -6.69 4.41 14.12
C MET A 112 -6.44 4.16 15.60
N PHE A 113 -6.15 2.91 15.96
CA PHE A 113 -5.94 2.52 17.36
C PHE A 113 -4.44 2.47 17.70
N PRO A 114 -3.99 3.14 18.78
CA PRO A 114 -2.59 3.13 19.21
C PRO A 114 -2.20 1.84 19.98
N TYR A 115 -3.02 0.79 19.89
CA TYR A 115 -2.83 -0.47 20.59
C TYR A 115 -3.30 -1.68 19.75
N PRO A 116 -2.81 -2.91 20.03
CA PRO A 116 -3.21 -4.10 19.30
C PRO A 116 -4.69 -4.46 19.43
N GLU A 117 -5.27 -5.07 18.40
CA GLU A 117 -6.69 -5.42 18.34
C GLU A 117 -7.18 -6.31 19.49
N HIS A 118 -6.35 -7.22 20.00
CA HIS A 118 -6.71 -8.10 21.13
C HIS A 118 -6.94 -7.34 22.45
N LYS A 119 -6.57 -6.05 22.53
CA LYS A 119 -6.85 -5.19 23.69
C LYS A 119 -8.19 -4.46 23.57
N ARG A 120 -8.86 -4.48 22.41
CA ARG A 120 -10.19 -3.88 22.26
C ARG A 120 -11.17 -4.55 23.23
N PHE A 121 -12.02 -3.75 23.88
CA PHE A 121 -12.93 -4.28 24.89
C PHE A 121 -13.90 -5.31 24.34
N ASP A 122 -14.40 -5.11 23.12
CA ASP A 122 -15.29 -6.07 22.45
C ASP A 122 -14.61 -7.43 22.25
N HIS A 123 -13.32 -7.45 21.91
CA HIS A 123 -12.57 -8.70 21.76
C HIS A 123 -12.22 -9.35 23.11
N ARG A 124 -11.92 -8.53 24.13
CA ARG A 124 -11.47 -9.01 25.45
C ARG A 124 -12.63 -9.46 26.34
N TYR A 125 -13.81 -8.86 26.18
CA TYR A 125 -14.95 -9.04 27.08
C TYR A 125 -16.25 -9.41 26.37
N GLY A 126 -16.33 -9.34 25.04
CA GLY A 126 -17.56 -9.64 24.28
C GLY A 126 -18.04 -11.08 24.36
N GLN A 127 -17.21 -12.04 24.83
CA GLN A 127 -17.63 -13.42 25.09
C GLN A 127 -18.19 -13.66 26.51
N ARG A 128 -18.25 -12.66 27.39
CA ARG A 128 -18.77 -12.81 28.77
C ARG A 128 -20.21 -12.30 28.96
N GLY A 129 -20.91 -11.96 27.87
CA GLY A 129 -22.23 -11.32 27.91
C GLY A 129 -23.31 -12.01 27.10
N ALA A 130 -23.23 -13.33 26.88
CA ALA A 130 -24.30 -14.15 26.33
C ALA A 130 -24.74 -15.23 27.33
#